data_AF-A0A1Q6QHZ1-F1
#
_entry.id   AF-A0A1Q6QHZ1-F1
#
_cell.length_a   1.000
_cell.length_b   1.000
_cell.length_c   1.000
_cell.angle_alpha   90.00
_cell.angle_beta   90.00
_cell.angle_gamma   90.00
#
_symmetry.space_group_name_H-M   'P 1'
#
loop_
_entity.id
_entity.type
_entity.pdbx_description
1 polymer ?
#
loop_
_entity_poly.entity_id
_entity_poly.type
_entity_poly.pdbx_seq_one_letter_code
_entity_poly.pdbx_strand_id
1 'polypeptide(L)' 'MGPELRFTLRGDGFLYNMVRILVGTLLEVGMGRRSPAEIPGILEARNRETAGYTVPAHGLFLMEVEYP' A
#
# COMPACT_ATOMS: atom_id res chain seq x y z
N MET A 1 -5.43 -16.84 -18.17
CA MET A 1 -5.35 -15.80 -17.13
C MET A 1 -4.85 -16.46 -15.86
N GLY A 2 -3.83 -15.88 -15.23
CA GLY A 2 -3.24 -16.42 -13.99
C GLY A 2 -3.97 -15.93 -12.74
N PRO A 3 -3.55 -16.37 -11.55
CA PRO A 3 -4.08 -15.85 -10.29
C PRO A 3 -3.77 -14.35 -10.12
N GLU A 4 -4.75 -13.58 -9.65
CA GLU A 4 -4.65 -12.14 -9.38
C GLU A 4 -4.86 -11.86 -7.88
N LEU A 5 -4.09 -10.92 -7.33
CA LEU A 5 -4.30 -10.34 -6.00
C LEU A 5 -4.66 -8.87 -6.15
N ARG A 6 -5.82 -8.47 -5.60
CA ARG A 6 -6.33 -7.09 -5.69
C ARG A 6 -6.35 -6.42 -4.32
N PHE A 7 -5.78 -5.21 -4.27
CA PHE A 7 -5.85 -4.33 -3.11
C PHE A 7 -6.86 -3.21 -3.39
N THR A 8 -7.86 -3.06 -2.52
CA THR A 8 -8.82 -1.96 -2.58
C THR A 8 -8.58 -1.04 -1.39
N LEU A 9 -8.31 0.24 -1.66
CA LEU A 9 -8.11 1.26 -0.65
C LEU A 9 -9.16 2.35 -0.83
N ARG A 10 -9.78 2.77 0.27
CA ARG A 10 -10.77 3.84 0.33
C ARG A 10 -10.32 4.87 1.35
N GLY A 11 -10.43 6.14 1.00
CA GLY A 11 -10.03 7.27 1.83
C GLY A 11 -10.59 8.57 1.26
N ASP A 12 -10.59 9.61 2.09
CA ASP A 12 -10.94 10.99 1.74
C ASP A 12 -9.86 11.65 0.86
N GLY A 13 -8.60 11.26 1.06
CA GLY A 13 -7.47 11.67 0.24
C GLY A 13 -6.27 10.77 0.45
N PHE A 14 -5.34 10.81 -0.51
CA PHE A 14 -4.08 10.07 -0.42
C PHE A 14 -2.91 11.01 -0.71
N LEU A 15 -1.84 10.88 0.10
CA LEU A 15 -0.61 11.61 -0.16
C LEU A 15 0.10 11.07 -1.43
N TYR A 16 1.02 11.86 -1.96
CA TYR A 16 1.85 11.45 -3.10
C TYR A 16 2.53 10.09 -2.82
N ASN A 17 2.36 9.15 -3.74
CA ASN A 17 2.82 7.75 -3.64
C ASN A 17 2.28 6.92 -2.47
N MET A 18 1.39 7.43 -1.61
CA MET A 18 0.92 6.75 -0.40
C MET A 18 0.39 5.35 -0.68
N VAL A 19 -0.54 5.21 -1.63
CA VAL A 19 -1.14 3.93 -2.00
C VAL A 19 -0.08 2.94 -2.49
N ARG A 20 0.86 3.41 -3.32
CA ARG A 20 1.91 2.56 -3.91
C ARG A 20 2.92 2.09 -2.85
N ILE A 21 3.24 2.92 -1.88
CA ILE A 21 4.12 2.58 -0.76
C ILE A 21 3.43 1.60 0.18
N LEU A 22 2.13 1.81 0.48
CA LEU A 22 1.37 0.90 1.34
C LEU A 22 1.30 -0.50 0.72
N VAL A 23 0.94 -0.59 -0.57
CA VAL A 23 0.89 -1.87 -1.28
C VAL A 23 2.26 -2.54 -1.31
N GLY A 24 3.35 -1.81 -1.55
CA GLY A 24 4.71 -2.38 -1.50
C GLY A 24 5.07 -2.94 -0.13
N THR A 25 4.68 -2.25 0.94
CA THR A 25 4.86 -2.72 2.31
C THR A 25 4.06 -4.01 2.59
N LEU A 26 2.80 -4.08 2.13
CA LEU A 26 1.96 -5.27 2.27
C LEU A 26 2.49 -6.46 1.45
N LEU A 27 3.09 -6.21 0.28
CA LEU A 27 3.72 -7.24 -0.53
C LEU A 27 4.96 -7.83 0.16
N GLU A 28 5.78 -7.00 0.81
CA GLU A 28 6.92 -7.49 1.62
C GLU A 28 6.45 -8.43 2.74
N VAL A 29 5.33 -8.10 3.40
CA VAL A 29 4.69 -8.96 4.40
C VAL A 29 4.19 -10.27 3.76
N GLY A 30 3.46 -10.20 2.65
CA GLY A 30 2.96 -11.37 1.94
C GLY A 30 4.06 -12.30 1.41
N MET A 31 5.25 -11.76 1.12
CA MET A 31 6.43 -12.51 0.71
C MET A 31 7.28 -13.03 1.89
N GLY A 32 6.89 -12.72 3.13
CA GLY A 32 7.66 -13.10 4.33
C GLY A 32 8.97 -12.33 4.52
N ARG A 33 9.17 -11.22 3.79
CA ARG A 33 10.35 -10.35 3.92
C ARG A 33 10.25 -9.39 5.11
N ARG A 34 9.05 -9.23 5.66
CA ARG A 34 8.71 -8.35 6.77
C ARG A 34 7.64 -9.01 7.63
N SER A 35 7.72 -8.84 8.95
CA SER A 35 6.69 -9.33 9.86
C SER A 35 5.46 -8.41 9.84
N PRO A 36 4.22 -8.96 9.85
CA PRO A 36 3.01 -8.17 10.05
C PRO A 36 3.04 -7.33 11.33
N ALA A 37 3.75 -7.80 12.38
CA ALA A 37 3.86 -7.12 13.66
C ALA A 37 4.66 -5.80 13.60
N GLU A 38 5.42 -5.57 12.52
CA GLU A 38 6.20 -4.34 12.32
C GLU A 38 5.33 -3.19 11.78
N ILE A 39 4.16 -3.49 11.19
CA ILE A 39 3.29 -2.51 10.53
C ILE A 39 2.85 -1.36 11.46
N PRO A 40 2.42 -1.61 12.71
CA PRO A 40 2.12 -0.52 13.64
C PRO A 40 3.28 0.45 13.84
N GLY A 41 4.50 -0.08 14.03
CA GLY A 41 5.71 0.73 14.20
C GLY A 41 6.05 1.58 12.97
N ILE A 42 5.79 1.06 11.76
CA ILE A 42 6.00 1.82 10.50
C ILE A 42 5.04 3.00 10.41
N LEU A 43 3.77 2.80 10.79
CA LEU A 43 2.76 3.87 10.81
C LEU A 43 3.08 4.91 11.88
N GLU A 44 3.49 4.48 13.08
CA GLU A 44 3.90 5.36 14.19
C GLU A 44 5.15 6.18 13.87
N ALA A 45 6.12 5.59 13.18
CA ALA A 45 7.37 6.25 12.81
C ALA A 45 7.16 7.47 11.90
N ARG A 46 6.05 7.52 11.15
CA ARG A 46 5.74 8.59 10.17
C ARG A 46 6.90 8.89 9.21
N ASN A 47 7.74 7.88 8.95
CA ASN A 47 8.94 8.01 8.15
C ASN A 47 8.82 7.09 6.92
N ARG A 48 8.87 7.69 5.73
CA ARG A 48 8.86 6.98 4.43
C ARG A 48 9.91 5.86 4.36
N GLU A 49 11.08 6.07 4.94
CA GLU A 49 12.22 5.15 4.84
C GLU A 49 11.98 3.82 5.57
N THR A 50 11.05 3.80 6.53
CA THR A 50 10.71 2.56 7.25
C THR A 50 9.68 1.73 6.50
N ALA A 51 8.99 2.29 5.50
CA ALA A 51 8.01 1.61 4.68
C ALA A 51 8.65 0.83 3.51
N GLY A 52 7.88 -0.06 2.89
CA GLY A 52 8.33 -0.85 1.75
C GLY A 52 8.57 -0.04 0.48
N TYR A 53 9.03 -0.70 -0.57
CA TYR A 53 9.31 -0.05 -1.86
C TYR A 53 8.05 0.54 -2.52
N THR A 54 8.23 1.53 -3.39
CA THR A 54 7.13 2.09 -4.19
C THR A 54 6.84 1.17 -5.37
N VAL A 55 5.70 0.47 -5.39
CA VAL A 55 5.32 -0.44 -6.49
C VAL A 55 5.15 0.32 -7.82
N PRO A 56 5.26 -0.34 -9.00
CA PRO A 56 4.98 0.30 -10.29
C PRO A 56 3.59 0.93 -10.39
N ALA A 57 3.46 2.03 -11.14
CA ALA A 57 2.19 2.78 -11.22
C ALA A 57 1.11 2.11 -12.07
N HIS A 58 1.47 1.24 -13.03
CA HIS A 58 0.53 0.65 -13.99
C HIS A 58 -0.49 -0.31 -13.38
N GLY A 59 -0.32 -0.70 -12.11
CA GLY A 59 -1.28 -1.51 -11.36
C GLY A 59 -2.26 -0.70 -10.51
N LEU A 60 -2.13 0.64 -10.46
CA LEU A 60 -2.99 1.52 -9.67
C LEU A 60 -4.08 2.13 -10.55
N PHE A 61 -5.33 2.00 -10.12
CA PHE A 61 -6.51 2.53 -10.80
C PHE A 61 -7.41 3.26 -9.81
N LEU A 62 -7.93 4.43 -10.21
CA LEU A 62 -9.02 5.09 -9.50
C LEU A 62 -10.33 4.40 -9.91
N MET A 63 -11.01 3.78 -8.94
CA MET A 63 -12.21 2.98 -9.20
C MET A 63 -13.50 3.78 -9.05
N GLU A 64 -13.64 4.54 -7.97
CA GLU A 64 -14.87 5.26 -7.63
C GLU A 64 -14.54 6.52 -6.83
N VAL A 65 -15.37 7.55 -7.00
CA VAL A 65 -15.38 8.77 -6.18
C VAL A 65 -16.82 8.97 -5.74
N GLU A 66 -17.04 9.00 -4.42
CA GLU A 66 -18.37 9.18 -3.83
C GLU A 66 -18.66 10.67 -3.59
N TYR A 67 -19.86 11.09 -3.98
CA TYR A 67 -20.41 12.41 -3.72
C TYR A 67 -21.66 12.28 -2.82
N PRO A 68 -21.98 13.30 -1.99
CA PRO A 68 -23.19 13.30 -1.17
C PRO A 68 -24.50 13.20 -1.96
#